data_AF-A0A919Y4S0-F1
#
_entry.id   AF-A0A919Y4S0-F1
#
_cell.length_a   1.000
_cell.length_b   1.000
_cell.length_c   1.000
_cell.angle_alpha   90.00
_cell.angle_beta   90.00
_cell.angle_gamma   90.00
#
_symmetry.space_group_name_H-M   'P 1'
#
loop_
_entity.id
_entity.type
_entity.pdbx_description
1 polymer ?
#
loop_
_entity_poly.entity_id
_entity_poly.type
_entity_poly.pdbx_seq_one_letter_code
_entity_poly.pdbx_strand_id
1 'polypeptide(L)'
;MRADVQNLFIRIHMLNQATLEKLTVSGTLALLESQGYKVGEREVKQELEQLTDANFLTSYEDNYSITGAGMEEMKEIRGVLDHLCKTVKQTPQRD
;
A
#
# COMPACT_ATOMS: atom_id res chain seq x y z
N MET A 1 -5.21 -0.06 -15.30
CA MET A 1 -3.97 -0.61 -14.72
C MET A 1 -4.16 -2.11 -14.60
N ARG A 2 -3.14 -2.94 -14.87
CA ARG A 2 -3.27 -4.39 -14.64
C ARG A 2 -3.46 -4.66 -13.13
N ALA A 3 -4.19 -5.72 -12.79
CA ALA A 3 -4.55 -6.03 -11.41
C ALA A 3 -3.33 -6.24 -10.50
N ASP A 4 -2.29 -6.91 -10.98
CA ASP A 4 -1.02 -7.10 -10.27
C ASP A 4 -0.34 -5.76 -9.90
N VAL A 5 -0.28 -4.83 -10.84
CA VAL A 5 0.28 -3.49 -10.62
C VAL A 5 -0.61 -2.66 -9.68
N GLN A 6 -1.93 -2.77 -9.83
CA GLN A 6 -2.88 -2.09 -8.94
C GLN A 6 -2.75 -2.59 -7.50
N ASN A 7 -2.67 -3.91 -7.29
CA ASN A 7 -2.52 -4.51 -5.97
C ASN A 7 -1.20 -4.10 -5.32
N LEU A 8 -0.13 -3.97 -6.10
CA LEU A 8 1.13 -3.42 -5.60
C LEU A 8 0.94 -2.00 -5.03
N PHE A 9 0.29 -1.10 -5.76
CA PHE A 9 0.04 0.26 -5.25
C PHE A 9 -0.91 0.29 -4.06
N ILE A 10 -1.94 -0.56 -4.05
CA ILE A 10 -2.84 -0.73 -2.91
C ILE A 10 -2.04 -1.11 -1.66
N ARG A 11 -1.18 -2.13 -1.74
CA ARG A 11 -0.34 -2.56 -0.62
C ARG A 11 0.61 -1.47 -0.14
N ILE A 12 1.16 -0.67 -1.05
CA ILE A 12 1.99 0.50 -0.70
C ILE A 12 1.17 1.54 0.06
N HIS A 13 -0.06 1.83 -0.35
CA HIS A 13 -0.95 2.75 0.38
C HIS A 13 -1.29 2.23 1.78
N MET A 14 -1.63 0.95 1.89
CA MET A 14 -1.91 0.31 3.18
C MET A 14 -0.70 0.40 4.11
N LEU A 15 0.47 -0.01 3.63
CA LEU A 15 1.70 0.00 4.42
C LEU A 15 2.09 1.42 4.85
N ASN A 16 1.96 2.40 3.95
CA ASN A 16 2.17 3.80 4.28
C ASN A 16 1.19 4.28 5.36
N GLN A 17 -0.10 3.95 5.24
CA GLN A 17 -1.10 4.34 6.24
C GLN A 17 -0.81 3.69 7.60
N ALA A 18 -0.33 2.44 7.60
CA ALA A 18 0.04 1.73 8.82
C ALA A 18 1.21 2.38 9.58
N THR A 19 2.00 3.23 8.92
CA THR A 19 3.04 4.05 9.60
C THR A 19 2.46 5.18 10.43
N LEU A 20 1.21 5.58 10.17
CA LEU A 20 0.54 6.72 10.80
C LEU A 20 -0.44 6.26 11.89
N GLU A 21 -1.21 5.22 11.60
CA GLU A 21 -2.23 4.70 12.49
C GLU A 21 -2.54 3.22 12.22
N LYS A 22 -3.29 2.59 13.12
CA LYS A 22 -3.77 1.22 12.90
C LYS A 22 -4.78 1.20 11.77
N LEU A 23 -4.74 0.15 10.95
CA LEU A 23 -5.69 -0.06 9.88
C LEU A 23 -6.88 -0.89 10.35
N THR A 24 -8.03 -0.60 9.78
CA THR A 24 -9.22 -1.47 9.79
C THR A 24 -9.64 -1.74 8.35
N VAL A 25 -10.41 -2.80 8.10
CA VAL A 25 -10.90 -3.10 6.73
C VAL A 25 -11.72 -1.92 6.19
N SER A 26 -12.66 -1.39 6.97
CA SER A 26 -13.53 -0.27 6.55
C SER A 26 -12.76 1.03 6.34
N GLY A 27 -11.82 1.37 7.24
CA GLY A 27 -10.99 2.56 7.09
C GLY A 27 -10.06 2.49 5.88
N THR A 28 -9.50 1.30 5.63
CA THR A 28 -8.65 1.05 4.46
C THR A 28 -9.46 1.12 3.17
N LEU A 29 -10.67 0.56 3.15
CA LEU A 29 -11.57 0.66 1.99
C LEU A 29 -11.86 2.13 1.65
N ALA A 30 -12.28 2.92 2.64
CA ALA A 30 -12.57 4.34 2.46
C ALA A 30 -11.34 5.13 1.96
N LEU A 31 -10.15 4.80 2.48
CA LEU A 31 -8.89 5.37 1.98
C LEU A 31 -8.69 5.04 0.50
N LEU A 32 -8.80 3.77 0.11
CA LEU A 32 -8.56 3.35 -1.27
C LEU A 32 -9.58 3.92 -2.25
N GLU A 33 -10.85 3.99 -1.87
CA GLU A 33 -11.90 4.64 -2.67
C GLU A 33 -11.57 6.13 -2.88
N SER A 34 -11.08 6.83 -1.86
CA SER A 34 -10.66 8.24 -1.97
C SER A 34 -9.48 8.45 -2.93
N GLN A 35 -8.64 7.42 -3.14
CA GLN A 35 -7.53 7.43 -4.09
C GLN A 35 -7.96 6.99 -5.50
N GLY A 36 -9.24 6.66 -5.70
CA GLY A 36 -9.80 6.27 -7.00
C GLY A 36 -9.71 4.78 -7.33
N TYR A 37 -9.37 3.93 -6.36
CA TYR A 37 -9.43 2.47 -6.53
C TYR A 37 -10.88 1.99 -6.48
N LYS A 38 -11.21 1.01 -7.33
CA LYS A 38 -12.48 0.29 -7.32
C LYS A 38 -12.25 -1.10 -6.75
N VAL A 39 -12.40 -1.25 -5.45
CA VAL A 39 -12.20 -2.51 -4.70
C VAL A 39 -13.31 -2.71 -3.69
N GLY A 40 -13.60 -3.95 -3.33
CA GLY A 40 -14.53 -4.30 -2.24
C GLY A 40 -13.83 -4.71 -0.95
N GLU A 41 -14.59 -4.81 0.14
CA GLU A 41 -14.07 -5.22 1.47
C GLU A 41 -13.29 -6.54 1.42
N ARG A 42 -13.74 -7.51 0.60
CA ARG A 42 -13.05 -8.81 0.44
C ARG A 42 -11.65 -8.64 -0.12
N GLU A 43 -11.47 -7.78 -1.11
CA GLU A 43 -10.17 -7.51 -1.73
C GLU A 43 -9.26 -6.77 -0.73
N VAL A 44 -9.81 -5.78 -0.01
CA VAL A 44 -9.10 -5.08 1.05
C VAL A 44 -8.61 -6.04 2.13
N LYS A 45 -9.49 -6.92 2.61
CA LYS A 45 -9.13 -7.94 3.60
C LYS A 45 -8.03 -8.87 3.09
N GLN A 46 -8.15 -9.33 1.85
CA GLN A 46 -7.14 -10.21 1.23
C GLN A 46 -5.77 -9.54 1.11
N GLU A 47 -5.71 -8.25 0.78
CA GLU A 47 -4.43 -7.52 0.69
C GLU A 47 -3.83 -7.22 2.08
N LEU A 48 -4.67 -6.98 3.10
CA LEU A 48 -4.22 -6.88 4.49
C LEU A 48 -3.66 -8.21 5.01
N GLU A 49 -4.33 -9.33 4.71
CA GLU A 49 -3.87 -10.69 5.03
C GLU A 49 -2.53 -10.99 4.36
N GLN A 50 -2.37 -10.65 3.06
CA GLN A 50 -1.08 -10.81 2.36
C GLN A 50 0.05 -10.02 3.02
N LEU A 51 -0.21 -8.79 3.46
CA LEU A 51 0.78 -7.98 4.18
C LEU A 51 1.11 -8.54 5.57
N THR A 52 0.16 -9.20 6.22
CA THR A 52 0.39 -9.93 7.47
C THR A 52 1.20 -11.19 7.25
N ASP A 53 0.88 -12.00 6.23
CA ASP A 53 1.63 -13.19 5.85
C ASP A 53 3.08 -12.87 5.48
N ALA A 54 3.31 -11.71 4.86
CA ALA A 54 4.64 -11.18 4.54
C ALA A 54 5.37 -10.55 5.74
N ASN A 55 4.78 -10.59 6.95
CA ASN A 55 5.32 -10.00 8.18
C ASN A 55 5.52 -8.46 8.11
N PHE A 56 4.82 -7.76 7.22
CA PHE A 56 4.83 -6.30 7.16
C PHE A 56 3.78 -5.67 8.08
N LEU A 57 2.68 -6.38 8.31
CA LEU A 57 1.65 -6.03 9.28
C LEU A 57 1.50 -7.15 10.32
N THR A 58 0.96 -6.80 11.47
CA THR A 58 0.42 -7.75 12.47
C THR A 58 -1.04 -7.44 12.72
N SER A 59 -1.87 -8.48 12.92
CA SER A 59 -3.31 -8.36 13.14
C SER A 59 -3.69 -8.66 14.58
N TYR A 60 -4.53 -7.82 15.19
CA TYR A 60 -5.11 -8.04 16.53
C TYR A 60 -6.51 -7.43 16.59
N GLU A 61 -7.53 -8.21 16.98
CA GLU A 61 -8.94 -7.76 17.12
C GLU A 61 -9.40 -6.88 15.94
N ASP A 62 -9.32 -7.42 14.72
CA ASP A 62 -9.71 -6.75 13.46
C ASP A 62 -8.95 -5.45 13.12
N ASN A 63 -7.86 -5.16 13.85
CA ASN A 63 -6.95 -4.06 13.56
C ASN A 63 -5.62 -4.59 13.04
N TYR A 64 -4.99 -3.84 12.13
CA TYR A 64 -3.67 -4.16 11.60
C TYR A 64 -2.69 -3.05 11.97
N SER A 65 -1.50 -3.42 12.44
CA SER A 65 -0.45 -2.48 12.83
C SER A 65 0.85 -2.83 12.10
N ILE A 66 1.65 -1.83 11.76
CA ILE A 66 2.92 -2.05 11.08
C ILE A 66 3.94 -2.75 11.99
N THR A 67 4.71 -3.69 11.44
CA THR A 67 5.82 -4.34 12.13
C THR A 67 7.12 -3.54 11.94
N GLY A 68 8.20 -3.93 12.62
CA GLY A 68 9.54 -3.39 12.33
C GLY A 68 9.98 -3.63 10.88
N ALA A 69 9.75 -4.85 10.36
CA ALA A 69 10.05 -5.19 8.96
C ALA A 69 9.21 -4.35 7.97
N GLY A 70 7.93 -4.11 8.29
CA GLY A 70 7.08 -3.24 7.47
C GLY A 70 7.55 -1.78 7.44
N MET A 71 8.09 -1.26 8.55
CA MET A 71 8.68 0.09 8.58
C MET A 71 9.93 0.18 7.70
N GLU A 72 10.80 -0.83 7.74
CA GLU A 72 12.00 -0.91 6.91
C GLU A 72 11.64 -0.99 5.42
N GLU A 73 10.73 -1.89 5.07
CA GLU A 73 10.21 -2.03 3.69
C GLU A 73 9.63 -0.70 3.18
N MET A 74 8.82 -0.01 3.99
CA MET A 74 8.24 1.27 3.59
C MET A 74 9.32 2.36 3.38
N LYS A 75 10.41 2.33 4.17
CA LYS A 75 11.54 3.24 3.96
C LYS A 75 12.22 2.99 2.62
N GLU A 76 12.41 1.73 2.24
CA GLU A 76 12.99 1.34 0.94
C GLU A 76 12.07 1.73 -0.22
N ILE A 77 10.78 1.40 -0.11
CA ILE A 77 9.75 1.77 -1.11
C ILE A 77 9.73 3.29 -1.34
N ARG A 78 9.79 4.11 -0.29
CA ARG A 78 9.84 5.58 -0.46
C ARG A 78 11.04 6.03 -1.29
N GLY A 79 12.22 5.44 -1.05
CA GLY A 79 13.43 5.74 -1.81
C GLY A 79 13.30 5.35 -3.28
N VAL A 80 12.79 4.15 -3.57
CA VAL A 80 12.58 3.67 -4.93
C VAL A 80 11.52 4.51 -5.66
N LEU A 81 10.40 4.84 -5.01
CA LEU A 81 9.34 5.64 -5.60
C LEU A 81 9.77 7.07 -5.91
N ASP A 82 10.60 7.69 -5.07
CA ASP A 82 11.15 9.02 -5.34
C ASP A 82 11.99 9.01 -6.64
N HIS A 83 12.87 8.02 -6.78
CA HIS A 83 13.66 7.87 -8.00
C HIS A 83 12.79 7.54 -9.22
N LEU A 84 11.88 6.57 -9.09
CA LEU A 84 10.97 6.17 -10.16
C LEU A 84 10.13 7.35 -10.65
N CYS A 85 9.53 8.11 -9.73
CA CYS A 85 8.70 9.27 -10.06
C CYS A 85 9.49 10.34 -10.83
N LYS A 86 10.75 10.60 -10.45
CA LYS A 86 11.62 11.53 -11.17
C LYS A 86 11.86 11.05 -12.61
N THR A 87 12.08 9.76 -12.80
CA THR A 87 12.38 9.18 -14.12
C THR A 87 11.14 9.11 -15.02
N VAL A 88 10.00 8.62 -14.51
CA VAL A 88 8.80 8.40 -15.36
C VAL A 88 8.01 9.67 -15.66
N LYS A 89 8.19 10.73 -14.84
CA LYS A 89 7.57 12.04 -15.08
C LYS A 89 8.37 12.93 -16.01
N GLN A 90 9.61 12.56 -16.36
CA GLN A 90 10.35 13.22 -17.43
C GLN A 90 9.65 12.90 -18.75
N THR A 91 8.89 13.86 -19.28
CA THR A 91 8.32 13.77 -20.61
C THR A 91 9.48 13.52 -21.59
N PRO A 92 9.47 12.45 -22.40
CA PRO A 92 10.48 12.29 -23.42
C PRO A 92 10.36 13.48 -24.37
N GLN A 93 11.38 14.36 -24.40
CA GLN A 93 11.56 15.27 -25.51
C GLN A 93 11.78 14.39 -26.73
N ARG A 94 10.77 14.32 -27.61
CA ARG A 94 10.94 13.78 -28.94
C ARG A 94 11.72 14.84 -29.73
N ASP A 95 12.96 14.53 -30.06
CA ASP A 95 13.69 15.20 -31.15
C ASP A 95 13.00 14.95 -32.50
#